data_AF-A0A2N9NWL5-F1
#
_entry.id   AF-A0A2N9NWL5-F1
#
_cell.length_a   1.000
_cell.length_b   1.000
_cell.length_c   1.000
_cell.angle_alpha   90.00
_cell.angle_beta   90.00
_cell.angle_gamma   90.00
#
_symmetry.space_group_name_H-M   'P 1'
#
loop_
_entity.id
_entity.type
_entity.pdbx_description
1 polymer ?
#
loop_
_entity_poly.entity_id
_entity_poly.type
_entity_poly.pdbx_seq_one_letter_code
_entity_poly.pdbx_strand_id
1 'polypeptide(L)'
;MKELATTRPLTPKCHEGLMANMVEGIPCRLGVDYLENSSAYKVRRALVFTGAIDEFFNFDAGGLGYRSLERVHEFLPGSDWYQPCGQVNHPDAGDQSALLTLEWKHLMPPDQQQRIRGTLITREFPFTPEDSDRFEYPVPTACHAQLYGTTAGAPKRRESSLSAAAWELTVTSIWTRQSAWRCAWPNGCCATTRWAAVRS
;
A
#
# COMPACT_ATOMS: atom_id res chain seq x y z
N MET A 1 -0.75 -0.84 24.81
CA MET A 1 -1.15 0.30 23.94
C MET A 1 0.03 1.24 23.83
N LYS A 2 0.47 1.59 22.62
CA LYS A 2 1.49 2.62 22.41
C LYS A 2 0.87 3.72 21.55
N GLU A 3 0.76 4.90 22.14
CA GLU A 3 0.36 6.13 21.47
C GLU A 3 1.63 6.75 20.87
N LEU A 4 1.60 7.03 19.58
CA LEU A 4 2.74 7.60 18.86
C LEU A 4 2.74 9.11 19.07
N ALA A 5 3.64 9.61 19.93
CA ALA A 5 3.97 11.02 19.98
C ALA A 5 5.16 11.29 19.04
N THR A 6 4.91 11.96 17.92
CA THR A 6 5.94 12.35 16.95
C THR A 6 6.61 13.66 17.37
N THR A 7 7.81 13.60 17.97
CA THR A 7 8.55 14.77 18.48
C THR A 7 9.63 15.31 17.52
N ARG A 8 9.53 15.07 16.21
CA ARG A 8 10.54 15.57 15.26
C ARG A 8 9.87 16.20 14.03
N PRO A 9 10.27 17.41 13.59
CA PRO A 9 9.71 18.03 12.39
C PRO A 9 10.05 17.17 11.17
N LEU A 10 9.02 16.61 10.55
CA LEU A 10 9.11 15.76 9.37
C LEU A 10 9.17 16.67 8.13
N THR A 11 10.36 17.16 7.77
CA THR A 11 10.57 17.66 6.41
C THR A 11 10.23 16.52 5.43
N PRO A 12 9.30 16.70 4.46
CA PRO A 12 8.87 15.61 3.59
C PRO A 12 9.98 15.32 2.57
N LYS A 13 10.93 14.48 2.97
CA LYS A 13 12.02 14.00 2.10
C LYS A 13 11.64 12.75 1.31
N CYS A 14 10.49 12.14 1.62
CA CYS A 14 9.97 10.93 1.00
C CYS A 14 8.46 10.82 1.24
N HIS A 15 7.83 9.82 0.60
CA HIS A 15 6.39 9.55 0.71
C HIS A 15 5.91 9.36 2.15
N GLU A 16 6.70 8.66 2.99
CA GLU A 16 6.38 8.46 4.42
C GLU A 16 6.23 9.80 5.15
N GLY A 17 7.16 10.74 4.94
CA GLY A 17 7.08 12.06 5.57
C GLY A 17 5.88 12.87 5.11
N LEU A 18 5.52 12.79 3.82
CA LEU A 18 4.30 13.40 3.30
C LEU A 18 3.06 12.83 4.01
N MET A 19 2.95 11.50 4.09
CA MET A 19 1.81 10.83 4.71
C MET A 19 1.71 11.14 6.20
N ALA A 20 2.83 11.13 6.92
CA ALA A 20 2.87 11.46 8.34
C ALA A 20 2.42 12.91 8.62
N ASN A 21 2.78 13.86 7.75
CA ASN A 21 2.30 15.24 7.85
C ASN A 21 0.80 15.34 7.56
N MET A 22 0.26 14.56 6.62
CA MET A 22 -1.17 14.58 6.29
C MET A 22 -2.05 14.07 7.43
N VAL A 23 -1.53 13.19 8.29
CA VAL A 23 -2.28 12.59 9.41
C VAL A 23 -1.86 13.15 10.78
N GLU A 24 -1.07 14.22 10.81
CA GLU A 24 -0.65 14.84 12.06
C GLU A 24 -1.86 15.30 12.89
N GLY A 25 -1.88 14.94 14.17
CA GLY A 25 -3.01 15.24 15.07
C GLY A 25 -4.24 14.34 14.88
N ILE A 26 -4.22 13.40 13.93
CA ILE A 26 -5.30 12.43 13.70
C ILE A 26 -4.94 11.10 14.39
N PRO A 27 -5.82 10.53 15.24
CA PRO A 27 -5.55 9.24 15.86
C PRO A 27 -5.45 8.11 14.82
N CYS A 28 -4.24 7.57 14.63
CA CYS A 28 -4.00 6.42 13.76
C CYS A 28 -3.84 5.12 14.56
N ARG A 29 -4.42 4.03 14.05
CA ARG A 29 -4.23 2.66 14.53
C ARG A 29 -3.70 1.82 13.37
N LEU A 30 -2.56 1.18 13.58
CA LEU A 30 -1.90 0.33 12.58
C LEU A 30 -2.02 -1.14 12.98
N GLY A 31 -1.95 -2.05 11.99
CA GLY A 31 -2.01 -3.48 12.22
C GLY A 31 -3.37 -3.96 12.74
N VAL A 32 -4.45 -3.25 12.39
CA VAL A 32 -5.81 -3.60 12.78
C VAL A 32 -6.68 -3.75 11.53
N ASP A 33 -7.36 -4.89 11.45
CA ASP A 33 -8.39 -5.16 10.47
C ASP A 33 -9.74 -4.58 10.94
N TYR A 34 -10.34 -3.71 10.13
CA TYR A 34 -11.62 -3.10 10.46
C TYR A 34 -12.77 -4.10 10.44
N LEU A 35 -12.82 -4.98 9.43
CA LEU A 35 -13.96 -5.86 9.23
C LEU A 35 -14.07 -6.85 10.38
N GLU A 36 -12.92 -7.40 10.82
CA GLU A 36 -12.83 -8.27 11.99
C GLU A 36 -13.16 -7.55 13.31
N ASN A 37 -12.81 -6.25 13.45
CA ASN A 37 -12.93 -5.51 14.71
C ASN A 37 -14.04 -4.45 14.69
N SER A 38 -14.95 -4.52 13.72
CA SER A 38 -15.88 -3.42 13.43
C SER A 38 -16.84 -3.07 14.58
N SER A 39 -17.07 -3.98 15.52
CA SER A 39 -17.87 -3.76 16.73
C SER A 39 -17.16 -2.87 17.76
N ALA A 40 -15.83 -2.84 17.76
CA ALA A 40 -15.03 -2.00 18.66
C ALA A 40 -15.00 -0.52 18.23
N TYR A 41 -15.41 -0.22 17.00
CA TYR A 41 -15.35 1.13 16.42
C TYR A 41 -16.74 1.72 16.23
N LYS A 42 -17.11 2.67 17.11
CA LYS A 42 -18.37 3.40 16.98
C LYS A 42 -18.23 4.54 15.95
N VAL A 43 -18.83 4.35 14.78
CA VAL A 43 -18.93 5.39 13.75
C VAL A 43 -19.79 6.54 14.27
N ARG A 44 -19.30 7.77 14.16
CA ARG A 44 -20.02 8.97 14.64
C ARG A 44 -20.86 9.64 13.56
N ARG A 45 -20.25 9.97 12.41
CA ARG A 45 -20.91 10.69 11.31
C ARG A 45 -20.84 9.91 10.00
N ALA A 46 -19.63 9.53 9.60
CA ALA A 46 -19.40 8.78 8.38
C ALA A 46 -18.32 7.72 8.58
N LEU A 47 -18.45 6.61 7.85
CA LEU A 47 -17.36 5.66 7.60
C LEU A 47 -16.82 5.89 6.20
N VAL A 48 -15.54 6.22 6.09
CA VAL A 48 -14.77 6.17 4.84
C VAL A 48 -14.06 4.84 4.81
N PHE A 49 -14.41 3.99 3.85
CA PHE A 49 -13.80 2.67 3.69
C PHE A 49 -13.03 2.63 2.37
N THR A 50 -11.75 2.28 2.44
CA THR A 50 -10.81 2.25 1.30
C THR A 50 -10.33 0.84 0.96
N GLY A 51 -10.91 -0.19 1.60
CA GLY A 51 -10.64 -1.58 1.29
C GLY A 51 -11.48 -2.13 0.14
N ALA A 52 -11.42 -3.44 -0.08
CA ALA A 52 -12.14 -4.14 -1.13
C ALA A 52 -13.66 -4.06 -0.89
N ILE A 53 -14.40 -3.53 -1.87
CA ILE A 53 -15.85 -3.26 -1.70
C ILE A 53 -16.68 -4.54 -1.61
N ASP A 54 -16.31 -5.56 -2.36
CA ASP A 54 -16.88 -6.89 -2.31
C ASP A 54 -16.71 -7.52 -0.93
N GLU A 55 -15.52 -7.41 -0.32
CA GLU A 55 -15.26 -7.88 1.05
C GLU A 55 -16.10 -7.11 2.10
N PHE A 56 -16.27 -5.80 1.93
CA PHE A 56 -17.13 -4.99 2.80
C PHE A 56 -18.59 -5.48 2.83
N PHE A 57 -19.07 -6.00 1.69
CA PHE A 57 -20.38 -6.62 1.56
C PHE A 57 -20.34 -8.15 1.71
N ASN A 58 -19.30 -8.71 2.34
CA ASN A 58 -19.16 -10.14 2.60
C ASN A 58 -19.31 -11.01 1.34
N PHE A 59 -18.88 -10.47 0.19
CA PHE A 59 -18.98 -11.11 -1.12
C PHE A 59 -20.41 -11.52 -1.51
N ASP A 60 -21.44 -10.83 -0.98
CA ASP A 60 -22.86 -11.18 -1.19
C ASP A 60 -23.24 -11.24 -2.70
N ALA A 61 -22.58 -10.45 -3.55
CA ALA A 61 -22.77 -10.46 -5.01
C ALA A 61 -21.74 -11.32 -5.78
N GLY A 62 -20.72 -11.85 -5.11
CA GLY A 62 -19.52 -12.47 -5.68
C GLY A 62 -18.26 -11.61 -5.51
N GLY A 63 -17.10 -12.19 -5.81
CA GLY A 63 -15.79 -11.52 -5.74
C GLY A 63 -15.41 -10.82 -7.03
N LEU A 64 -14.85 -9.61 -6.93
CA LEU A 64 -14.28 -8.89 -8.06
C LEU A 64 -12.90 -9.47 -8.39
N GLY A 65 -12.59 -9.61 -9.68
CA GLY A 65 -11.27 -10.05 -10.10
C GLY A 65 -10.22 -8.95 -9.91
N TYR A 66 -9.09 -9.33 -9.33
CA TYR A 66 -7.91 -8.49 -9.17
C TYR A 66 -6.67 -9.12 -9.80
N ARG A 67 -5.65 -8.29 -10.01
CA ARG A 67 -4.28 -8.66 -10.35
C ARG A 67 -3.35 -8.07 -9.31
N SER A 68 -2.20 -8.70 -9.16
CA SER A 68 -1.17 -8.28 -8.22
C SER A 68 0.22 -8.54 -8.78
N LEU A 69 1.22 -8.01 -8.11
CA LEU A 69 2.63 -8.10 -8.51
C LEU A 69 3.47 -8.64 -7.35
N GLU A 70 4.15 -9.75 -7.60
CA GLU A 70 5.20 -10.25 -6.72
C GLU A 70 6.47 -9.43 -6.97
N ARG A 71 7.02 -8.83 -5.91
CA ARG A 71 8.17 -7.92 -5.99
C ARG A 71 9.40 -8.59 -5.40
N VAL A 72 10.37 -8.89 -6.25
CA VAL A 72 11.67 -9.44 -5.85
C VAL A 72 12.70 -8.32 -5.82
N HIS A 73 13.20 -8.00 -4.62
CA HIS A 73 14.21 -6.98 -4.40
C HIS A 73 15.62 -7.59 -4.39
N GLU A 74 16.55 -7.00 -5.13
CA GLU A 74 17.95 -7.44 -5.18
C GLU A 74 18.87 -6.22 -5.04
N PHE A 75 19.75 -6.25 -4.03
CA PHE A 75 20.79 -5.24 -3.86
C PHE A 75 22.08 -5.72 -4.52
N LEU A 76 22.64 -4.90 -5.41
CA LEU A 76 23.85 -5.16 -6.16
C LEU A 76 25.00 -4.31 -5.57
N PRO A 77 25.84 -4.88 -4.69
CA PRO A 77 26.94 -4.14 -4.08
C PRO A 77 28.00 -3.76 -5.13
N GLY A 78 28.53 -2.54 -5.04
CA GLY A 78 29.61 -2.07 -5.92
C GLY A 78 29.21 -1.76 -7.37
N SER A 79 27.96 -2.03 -7.76
CA SER A 79 27.40 -1.57 -9.04
C SER A 79 26.91 -0.14 -8.92
N ASP A 80 27.37 0.77 -9.78
CA ASP A 80 26.90 2.15 -9.76
C ASP A 80 25.50 2.29 -10.37
N TRP A 81 25.25 1.62 -11.49
CA TRP A 81 23.97 1.58 -12.20
C TRP A 81 23.76 0.20 -12.81
N TYR A 82 22.54 -0.34 -12.69
CA TYR A 82 22.14 -1.59 -13.34
C TYR A 82 21.59 -1.36 -14.74
N GLN A 83 20.83 -0.27 -14.92
CA GLN A 83 20.12 0.05 -16.16
C GLN A 83 20.18 1.57 -16.44
N PRO A 84 19.98 2.00 -17.71
CA PRO A 84 20.14 3.42 -18.08
C PRO A 84 19.03 4.35 -17.57
N CYS A 85 17.95 3.80 -17.00
CA CYS A 85 16.77 4.55 -16.56
C CYS A 85 16.12 3.89 -15.33
N GLY A 86 15.26 4.62 -14.62
CA GLY A 86 14.62 4.13 -13.40
C GLY A 86 13.69 2.93 -13.58
N GLN A 87 13.18 2.70 -14.79
CA GLN A 87 12.29 1.59 -15.11
C GLN A 87 12.54 1.08 -16.53
N VAL A 88 12.65 -0.24 -16.68
CA VAL A 88 12.67 -0.94 -17.96
C VAL A 88 11.50 -1.91 -17.99
N ASN A 89 10.67 -1.86 -19.04
CA ASN A 89 9.56 -2.79 -19.27
C ASN A 89 9.99 -3.90 -20.23
N HIS A 90 9.50 -5.11 -19.99
CA HIS A 90 9.78 -6.30 -20.79
C HIS A 90 8.46 -6.84 -21.39
N PRO A 91 7.98 -6.27 -22.51
CA PRO A 91 6.67 -6.62 -23.07
C PRO A 91 6.60 -8.06 -23.63
N ASP A 92 7.73 -8.61 -24.08
CA ASP A 92 7.84 -9.97 -24.63
C ASP A 92 8.27 -11.00 -23.57
N ALA A 93 8.21 -10.63 -22.29
CA ALA A 93 8.48 -11.53 -21.18
C ALA A 93 7.40 -12.63 -21.13
N GLY A 94 7.81 -13.90 -21.22
CA GLY A 94 6.91 -15.04 -20.96
C GLY A 94 6.52 -15.10 -19.47
N ASP A 95 5.57 -15.99 -19.14
CA ASP A 95 4.92 -16.06 -17.81
C ASP A 95 5.86 -16.21 -16.59
N GLN A 96 7.11 -16.63 -16.80
CA GLN A 96 8.12 -16.81 -15.74
C GLN A 96 9.14 -15.66 -15.65
N SER A 97 8.95 -14.60 -16.44
CA SER A 97 9.85 -13.46 -16.50
C SER A 97 9.22 -12.21 -15.87
N ALA A 98 10.06 -11.33 -15.34
CA ALA A 98 9.59 -10.07 -14.78
C ALA A 98 9.03 -9.18 -15.91
N LEU A 99 7.86 -8.59 -15.70
CA LEU A 99 7.26 -7.65 -16.65
C LEU A 99 8.02 -6.32 -16.69
N LEU A 100 8.66 -5.96 -15.58
CA LEU A 100 9.48 -4.77 -15.48
C LEU A 100 10.57 -4.93 -14.43
N THR A 101 11.62 -4.12 -14.58
CA THR A 101 12.67 -3.93 -13.58
C THR A 101 12.76 -2.45 -13.21
N LEU A 102 12.61 -2.15 -11.93
CA LEU A 102 12.84 -0.83 -11.34
C LEU A 102 14.25 -0.74 -10.76
N GLU A 103 14.91 0.39 -10.95
CA GLU A 103 16.16 0.73 -10.26
C GLU A 103 15.95 1.99 -9.43
N TRP A 104 15.87 1.81 -8.10
CA TRP A 104 15.46 2.86 -7.17
C TRP A 104 16.42 4.04 -7.09
N LYS A 105 17.70 3.82 -7.40
CA LYS A 105 18.73 4.87 -7.34
C LYS A 105 18.41 6.04 -8.28
N HIS A 106 17.78 5.79 -9.44
CA HIS A 106 17.35 6.85 -10.37
C HIS A 106 16.26 7.76 -9.80
N LEU A 107 15.49 7.28 -8.82
CA LEU A 107 14.39 8.03 -8.19
C LEU A 107 14.83 8.82 -6.95
N MET A 108 16.09 8.67 -6.55
CA MET A 108 16.64 9.35 -5.38
C MET A 108 17.18 10.74 -5.73
N PRO A 109 17.21 11.68 -4.76
CA PRO A 109 17.93 12.94 -4.92
C PRO A 109 19.42 12.72 -5.26
N PRO A 110 20.03 13.58 -6.11
CA PRO A 110 21.43 13.39 -6.57
C PRO A 110 22.45 13.27 -5.44
N ASP A 111 22.27 13.99 -4.33
CA ASP A 111 23.14 13.91 -3.15
C ASP A 111 23.09 12.55 -2.47
N GLN A 112 21.93 11.87 -2.49
CA GLN A 112 21.79 10.53 -1.94
C GLN A 112 22.35 9.46 -2.89
N GLN A 113 22.17 9.64 -4.20
CA GLN A 113 22.72 8.73 -5.23
C GLN A 113 24.23 8.55 -5.06
N GLN A 114 24.96 9.64 -4.83
CA GLN A 114 26.43 9.63 -4.67
C GLN A 114 26.90 8.96 -3.37
N ARG A 115 26.05 8.89 -2.35
CA ARG A 115 26.38 8.33 -1.04
C ARG A 115 26.23 6.81 -0.98
N ILE A 116 25.62 6.22 -2.00
CA ILE A 116 25.30 4.80 -2.06
C ILE A 116 26.34 4.09 -2.92
N ARG A 117 27.01 3.10 -2.32
CA ARG A 117 27.95 2.18 -2.98
C ARG A 117 27.21 0.90 -3.41
N GLY A 118 26.55 0.95 -4.55
CA GLY A 118 25.68 -0.12 -5.05
C GLY A 118 24.39 0.43 -5.66
N THR A 119 23.49 -0.48 -6.01
CA THR A 119 22.14 -0.15 -6.48
C THR A 119 21.13 -1.20 -6.01
N LEU A 120 19.87 -0.79 -5.83
CA LEU A 120 18.76 -1.69 -5.51
C LEU A 120 17.83 -1.77 -6.71
N ILE A 121 17.63 -2.99 -7.20
CA ILE A 121 16.65 -3.26 -8.24
C ILE A 121 15.44 -3.99 -7.68
N THR A 122 14.31 -3.88 -8.36
CA THR A 122 13.08 -4.61 -8.06
C THR A 122 12.50 -5.16 -9.34
N ARG A 123 12.30 -6.48 -9.37
CA ARG A 123 11.65 -7.18 -10.48
C ARG A 123 10.21 -7.49 -10.09
N GLU A 124 9.28 -7.20 -10.99
CA GLU A 124 7.85 -7.40 -10.76
C GLU A 124 7.31 -8.53 -11.61
N PHE A 125 6.68 -9.51 -10.96
CA PHE A 125 6.08 -10.69 -11.61
C PHE A 125 4.56 -10.68 -11.40
N PRO A 126 3.76 -10.75 -12.47
CA PRO A 126 2.31 -10.74 -12.37
C PRO A 126 1.80 -12.05 -11.78
N PHE A 127 0.76 -11.96 -10.95
CA PHE A 127 -0.01 -13.14 -10.54
C PHE A 127 -1.46 -12.74 -10.24
N THR A 128 -2.34 -13.73 -10.19
CA THR A 128 -3.73 -13.57 -9.77
C THR A 128 -3.83 -13.84 -8.26
N PRO A 129 -4.13 -12.83 -7.42
CA PRO A 129 -4.28 -13.02 -5.98
C PRO A 129 -5.59 -13.74 -5.64
N GLU A 130 -5.52 -14.64 -4.66
CA GLU A 130 -6.70 -15.27 -4.05
C GLU A 130 -7.14 -14.55 -2.75
N ASP A 131 -6.22 -13.82 -2.12
CA ASP A 131 -6.41 -13.12 -0.85
C ASP A 131 -6.63 -11.61 -1.10
N SER A 132 -7.62 -11.03 -0.42
CA SER A 132 -7.97 -9.60 -0.48
C SER A 132 -6.79 -8.70 -0.09
N ASP A 133 -5.89 -9.19 0.77
CA ASP A 133 -4.68 -8.49 1.21
C ASP A 133 -3.71 -8.20 0.06
N ARG A 134 -3.83 -8.97 -1.02
CA ARG A 134 -2.95 -8.89 -2.19
C ARG A 134 -3.60 -8.21 -3.38
N PHE A 135 -4.81 -7.66 -3.23
CA PHE A 135 -5.50 -6.96 -4.32
C PHE A 135 -4.83 -5.61 -4.62
N GLU A 136 -4.34 -5.44 -5.86
CA GLU A 136 -3.68 -4.20 -6.29
C GLU A 136 -4.41 -3.54 -7.48
N TYR A 137 -4.68 -4.30 -8.54
CA TYR A 137 -5.30 -3.76 -9.77
C TYR A 137 -6.59 -4.50 -10.12
N PRO A 138 -7.75 -3.81 -10.23
CA PRO A 138 -8.98 -4.46 -10.67
C PRO A 138 -8.87 -4.94 -12.13
N VAL A 139 -9.58 -6.01 -12.46
CA VAL A 139 -9.64 -6.59 -13.82
C VAL A 139 -10.81 -5.95 -14.58
N PRO A 140 -10.56 -5.08 -15.59
CA PRO A 140 -11.61 -4.31 -16.25
C PRO A 140 -12.32 -5.13 -17.34
N THR A 141 -13.23 -6.01 -16.94
CA THR A 141 -14.11 -6.76 -17.85
C THR A 141 -15.56 -6.30 -17.71
N ALA A 142 -16.38 -6.53 -18.74
CA ALA A 142 -17.80 -6.23 -18.69
C ALA A 142 -18.53 -6.95 -17.53
N CYS A 143 -18.14 -8.20 -17.26
CA CYS A 143 -18.66 -8.97 -16.13
C CYS A 143 -18.34 -8.30 -14.78
N HIS A 144 -17.08 -7.89 -14.57
CA HIS A 144 -16.69 -7.20 -13.33
C HIS A 144 -17.32 -5.81 -13.19
N ALA A 145 -17.53 -5.09 -14.31
CA ALA A 145 -18.23 -3.82 -14.28
C ALA A 145 -19.70 -3.98 -13.81
N GLN A 146 -20.39 -5.01 -14.31
CA GLN A 146 -21.75 -5.33 -13.88
C GLN A 146 -21.78 -5.76 -12.40
N LEU A 147 -20.85 -6.63 -11.99
CA LEU A 147 -20.73 -7.09 -10.61
C LEU A 147 -20.44 -5.93 -9.63
N TYR A 148 -19.55 -5.02 -10.02
CA TYR A 148 -19.27 -3.80 -9.27
C TYR A 148 -20.53 -2.94 -9.11
N GLY A 149 -21.31 -2.75 -10.18
CA GLY A 149 -22.58 -2.03 -10.14
C GLY A 149 -23.57 -2.62 -9.13
N THR A 150 -23.72 -3.95 -9.13
CA THR A 150 -24.56 -4.66 -8.16
C THR A 150 -24.06 -4.46 -6.73
N THR A 151 -22.75 -4.60 -6.51
CA THR A 151 -22.13 -4.48 -5.18
C THR A 151 -22.23 -3.04 -4.64
N ALA A 152 -21.94 -2.05 -5.47
CA ALA A 152 -22.00 -0.63 -5.10
C ALA A 152 -23.44 -0.14 -4.88
N GLY A 153 -24.42 -0.74 -5.58
CA GLY A 153 -25.84 -0.47 -5.41
C GLY A 153 -26.49 -1.22 -4.24
N ALA A 154 -25.80 -2.17 -3.61
CA ALA A 154 -26.33 -2.91 -2.48
C ALA A 154 -26.69 -1.97 -1.31
N PRO A 155 -27.78 -2.24 -0.57
CA PRO A 155 -28.13 -1.44 0.59
C PRO A 155 -26.94 -1.47 1.56
N LYS A 156 -26.44 -0.28 1.88
CA LYS A 156 -25.30 -0.13 2.78
C LYS A 156 -25.64 -0.83 4.10
N ARG A 157 -24.87 -1.85 4.48
CA ARG A 157 -25.07 -2.63 5.72
C ARG A 157 -25.11 -1.75 6.99
N ARG A 158 -24.67 -0.49 6.90
CA ARG A 158 -24.59 0.46 8.03
C ARG A 158 -25.06 1.84 7.56
N GLU A 159 -26.06 2.40 8.23
CA GLU A 159 -26.75 3.66 7.86
C GLU A 159 -25.84 4.90 7.73
N SER A 160 -24.58 4.82 8.15
CA SER A 160 -23.62 5.93 8.13
C SER A 160 -22.38 5.70 7.25
N SER A 161 -22.32 4.69 6.37
CA SER A 161 -21.17 4.54 5.46
C SER A 161 -21.37 5.34 4.17
N LEU A 162 -20.46 6.26 3.86
CA LEU A 162 -20.43 6.94 2.56
C LEU A 162 -19.30 6.31 1.75
N SER A 163 -19.66 5.60 0.68
CA SER A 163 -18.76 5.41 -0.46
C SER A 163 -18.51 6.78 -1.08
N ALA A 164 -17.26 7.02 -1.50
CA ALA A 164 -16.65 8.33 -1.74
C ALA A 164 -17.45 9.26 -2.70
N ALA A 165 -18.43 9.97 -2.17
CA ALA A 165 -19.11 11.10 -2.81
C ALA A 165 -19.88 11.93 -1.77
N ALA A 166 -19.19 12.55 -0.80
CA ALA A 166 -19.63 13.75 -0.07
C ALA A 166 -18.60 14.05 1.04
N TRP A 167 -17.95 15.21 0.94
CA TRP A 167 -16.89 15.65 1.83
C TRP A 167 -17.45 16.33 3.08
N GLU A 168 -17.40 15.65 4.23
CA GLU A 168 -17.16 16.23 5.56
C GLU A 168 -16.55 15.14 6.46
N LEU A 169 -15.24 15.23 6.67
CA LEU A 169 -14.36 14.10 6.99
C LEU A 169 -14.16 13.84 8.49
N THR A 170 -14.27 12.56 8.88
CA THR A 170 -13.30 11.95 9.79
C THR A 170 -12.66 10.83 8.98
N VAL A 171 -11.43 11.04 8.51
CA VAL A 171 -10.67 10.03 7.75
C VAL A 171 -10.15 9.01 8.75
N THR A 172 -10.73 7.83 8.78
CA THR A 172 -10.02 6.64 9.24
C THR A 172 -9.50 5.96 7.99
N SER A 173 -8.31 6.35 7.52
CA SER A 173 -7.61 5.61 6.47
C SER A 173 -7.15 4.29 7.07
N ILE A 174 -7.90 3.23 6.76
CA ILE A 174 -7.46 1.87 7.06
C ILE A 174 -6.78 1.42 5.78
N TRP A 175 -5.46 1.51 5.82
CA TRP A 175 -4.60 0.92 4.80
C TRP A 175 -4.91 -0.57 4.80
N THR A 176 -5.35 -1.06 3.64
CA THR A 176 -5.44 -2.50 3.37
C THR A 176 -4.10 -3.14 3.71
N ARG A 177 -4.16 -4.42 4.13
CA ARG A 177 -3.03 -5.23 4.54
C ARG A 177 -2.05 -5.43 3.38
N GLN A 178 -1.32 -4.40 2.99
CA GLN A 178 -0.12 -4.58 2.18
C GLN A 178 0.90 -5.27 3.08
N SER A 179 1.29 -6.48 2.68
CA SER A 179 2.41 -7.20 3.26
C SER A 179 3.60 -6.26 3.43
N ALA A 180 4.20 -6.30 4.62
CA ALA A 180 5.23 -5.36 5.03
C ALA A 180 6.34 -5.24 3.98
N TRP A 181 6.50 -4.05 3.41
CA TRP A 181 7.68 -3.69 2.62
C TRP A 181 8.92 -3.85 3.50
N ARG A 182 9.69 -4.92 3.29
CA ARG A 182 11.01 -5.05 3.91
C ARG A 182 11.99 -4.24 3.08
N CYS A 183 12.46 -3.13 3.64
CA CYS A 183 13.52 -2.32 3.05
C CYS A 183 14.76 -3.21 2.84
N ALA A 184 15.09 -3.50 1.57
CA ALA A 184 16.24 -4.32 1.19
C ALA A 184 17.56 -3.53 1.10
N TRP A 185 17.54 -2.24 1.47
CA TRP A 185 18.75 -1.41 1.50
C TRP A 185 19.64 -1.77 2.71
N PRO A 186 20.95 -2.00 2.53
CA PRO A 186 21.86 -2.37 3.63
C PRO A 186 21.89 -1.38 4.80
N ASN A 187 21.57 -0.11 4.55
CA ASN A 187 21.67 0.97 5.52
C ASN A 187 20.32 1.57 5.95
N GLY A 188 19.18 0.97 5.58
CA GLY A 188 17.85 1.47 5.99
C GLY A 188 17.64 2.96 5.67
N CYS A 189 17.75 3.34 4.39
CA CYS A 189 17.63 4.74 3.96
C CYS A 189 16.21 5.31 4.13
N CYS A 190 15.19 4.45 4.25
CA CYS A 190 14.01 4.82 5.04
C CYS A 190 14.40 4.60 6.50
N ALA A 191 14.49 5.69 7.28
CA ALA A 191 14.80 5.65 8.69
C ALA A 191 14.09 4.47 9.34
N THR A 192 14.83 3.38 9.55
CA THR A 192 14.34 2.28 10.36
C THR A 192 14.20 2.90 11.73
N THR A 193 12.98 3.23 12.11
CA THR A 193 12.68 3.41 13.51
C THR A 193 12.95 2.03 14.11
N ARG A 194 14.16 1.84 14.64
CA ARG A 194 14.49 0.73 15.52
C ARG A 194 13.56 0.88 16.70
N TRP A 195 12.42 0.21 16.65
CA TRP A 195 11.56 0.04 17.80
C TRP A 195 12.26 -0.91 18.75
N ALA A 196 13.04 -0.34 19.66
CA ALA A 196 13.59 -1.09 20.78
C ALA A 196 12.43 -1.72 21.55
N ALA A 197 12.46 -3.06 21.64
CA ALA A 197 11.62 -3.80 22.57
C ALA A 197 12.03 -3.39 23.99
N VAL A 198 11.32 -2.44 24.58
CA VAL A 198 11.35 -2.26 26.03
C VAL A 198 10.42 -3.31 26.61
N ARG A 199 11.03 -4.32 27.24
CA ARG A 199 10.35 -5.30 28.08
C ARG A 199 9.82 -4.59 29.32
N SER A 200 8.53 -4.79 29.60
CA SER A 200 7.93 -4.93 30.92
C SER A 200 6.49 -5.35 30.73
#